data_AF-A0AAI9YMF0-F1
#
_entry.id   AF-A0AAI9YMF0-F1
#
_cell.length_a   1.000
_cell.length_b   1.000
_cell.length_c   1.000
_cell.angle_alpha   90.00
_cell.angle_beta   90.00
_cell.angle_gamma   90.00
#
_symmetry.space_group_name_H-M   'P 1'
#
loop_
_entity.id
_entity.type
_entity.pdbx_description
1 polymer ?
#
loop_
_entity_poly.entity_id
_entity_poly.type
_entity_poly.pdbx_seq_one_letter_code
_entity_poly.pdbx_strand_id
1 'polypeptide(L)'
;MWLPPQHQIPAGIDPSLQEGAYNHPVVIMSRIPSPEGLVQIFMITSMGSRGIAQAHRPDWAHWLKYVPIKPAQHPAMPDTQLCFSDNCLPLAKNSYVNIRQWHSVHLGALRPYRLSGGDPPVLGEASLRRLREVSGFVDLHDPNTSKRLEETSSFEDLHDQTKRSKRLKESESQDGSGPLPEMEDLEVDPRETVQSDGYISLAGLMLLVLLAAVFLHLYIKSKE
;
A
#
# COMPACT_ATOMS: atom_id res chain seq x y z
N MET A 1 19.31 -1.07 -5.47
CA MET A 1 19.77 -1.50 -6.82
C MET A 1 19.59 -0.36 -7.83
N TRP A 2 20.05 -0.52 -9.06
CA TRP A 2 19.90 0.46 -10.14
C TRP A 2 19.23 -0.18 -11.36
N LEU A 3 18.19 0.46 -11.89
CA LEU A 3 17.61 0.14 -13.18
C LEU A 3 18.34 1.00 -14.23
N PRO A 4 19.17 0.40 -15.11
CA PRO A 4 19.95 1.16 -16.08
C PRO A 4 19.08 1.79 -17.18
N PRO A 5 19.65 2.67 -18.02
CA PRO A 5 18.99 3.11 -19.24
C PRO A 5 18.50 1.93 -20.09
N GLN A 6 17.34 2.08 -20.75
CA GLN A 6 16.70 1.00 -21.51
C GLN A 6 17.65 0.33 -22.53
N HIS A 7 18.41 1.12 -23.28
CA HIS A 7 19.36 0.62 -24.29
C HIS A 7 20.51 -0.23 -23.72
N GLN A 8 20.71 -0.26 -22.41
CA GLN A 8 21.72 -1.11 -21.74
C GLN A 8 21.13 -2.41 -21.20
N ILE A 9 19.82 -2.61 -21.34
CA ILE A 9 19.12 -3.81 -20.92
C ILE A 9 18.99 -4.73 -22.15
N PRO A 10 19.40 -6.01 -22.06
CA PRO A 10 19.19 -6.95 -23.15
C PRO A 10 17.70 -7.09 -23.49
N ALA A 11 17.36 -7.06 -24.78
CA ALA A 11 15.97 -7.05 -25.24
C ALA A 11 15.11 -8.20 -24.67
N GLY A 12 15.70 -9.38 -24.43
CA GLY A 12 14.98 -10.53 -23.86
C GLY A 12 14.56 -10.38 -22.39
N ILE A 13 15.06 -9.36 -21.69
CA ILE A 13 14.75 -9.11 -20.26
C ILE A 13 14.34 -7.65 -19.99
N ASP A 14 14.00 -6.88 -21.03
CA ASP A 14 13.51 -5.51 -20.89
C ASP A 14 12.11 -5.52 -20.24
N PRO A 15 11.92 -4.86 -19.08
CA PRO A 15 10.61 -4.78 -18.44
C PRO A 15 9.57 -3.95 -19.19
N SER A 16 9.92 -3.29 -20.31
CA SER A 16 8.99 -2.49 -21.13
C SER A 16 8.24 -1.43 -20.32
N LEU A 17 8.97 -0.70 -19.46
CA LEU A 17 8.41 0.37 -18.63
C LEU A 17 8.17 1.64 -19.46
N GLN A 18 7.38 2.56 -18.91
CA GLN A 18 7.14 3.86 -19.53
C GLN A 18 8.43 4.66 -19.71
N GLU A 19 8.46 5.49 -20.76
CA GLU A 19 9.55 6.41 -21.02
C GLU A 19 9.75 7.33 -19.80
N GLY A 20 10.98 7.35 -19.26
CA GLY A 20 11.32 8.03 -18.01
C GLY A 20 11.30 7.17 -16.74
N ALA A 21 10.95 5.89 -16.81
CA ALA A 21 11.07 4.96 -15.68
C ALA A 21 12.45 4.27 -15.59
N TYR A 22 13.31 4.43 -16.60
CA TYR A 22 14.66 3.87 -16.63
C TYR A 22 15.70 4.83 -16.05
N ASN A 23 16.92 4.37 -15.81
CA ASN A 23 18.03 5.18 -15.29
C ASN A 23 17.77 5.73 -13.87
N HIS A 24 17.28 4.85 -12.99
CA HIS A 24 16.88 5.21 -11.63
C HIS A 24 17.36 4.22 -10.58
N PRO A 25 17.61 4.66 -9.33
CA PRO A 25 17.77 3.75 -8.22
C PRO A 25 16.42 3.10 -7.89
N VAL A 26 16.47 1.86 -7.40
CA VAL A 26 15.28 1.08 -7.06
C VAL A 26 15.48 0.32 -5.75
N VAL A 27 14.39 0.11 -5.02
CA VAL A 27 14.30 -0.79 -3.86
C VAL A 27 13.69 -2.10 -4.33
N ILE A 28 14.34 -3.23 -4.06
CA ILE A 28 13.73 -4.56 -4.24
C ILE A 28 12.90 -4.86 -2.99
N MET A 29 11.64 -5.25 -3.19
CA MET A 29 10.69 -5.56 -2.10
C MET A 29 10.45 -7.05 -1.92
N SER A 30 10.57 -7.81 -3.02
CA SER A 30 10.47 -9.27 -3.03
C SER A 30 11.65 -9.89 -2.31
N ARG A 31 11.38 -10.83 -1.40
CA ARG A 31 12.41 -11.55 -0.64
C ARG A 31 13.22 -12.49 -1.52
N ILE A 32 12.55 -13.15 -2.46
CA ILE A 32 13.14 -14.07 -3.44
C ILE A 32 12.61 -13.74 -4.84
N PRO A 33 13.40 -13.96 -5.90
CA PRO A 33 12.88 -13.86 -7.26
C PRO A 33 11.82 -14.92 -7.54
N SER A 34 10.90 -14.63 -8.46
CA SER A 34 9.98 -15.63 -9.03
C SER A 34 10.74 -16.72 -9.79
N PRO A 35 10.09 -17.85 -10.15
CA PRO A 35 10.70 -18.87 -11.00
C PRO A 35 11.25 -18.33 -12.34
N GLU A 36 10.64 -17.28 -12.88
CA GLU A 36 11.05 -16.58 -14.10
C GLU A 36 12.16 -15.54 -13.86
N GLY A 37 12.68 -15.45 -12.63
CA GLY A 37 13.73 -14.51 -12.26
C GLY A 37 13.26 -13.07 -12.04
N LEU A 38 11.95 -12.86 -11.85
CA LEU A 38 11.37 -11.54 -11.63
C LEU A 38 11.42 -11.13 -10.15
N VAL A 39 11.59 -9.83 -9.91
CA VAL A 39 11.54 -9.20 -8.58
C VAL A 39 10.58 -8.02 -8.61
N GLN A 40 9.90 -7.74 -7.49
CA GLN A 40 9.10 -6.53 -7.36
C GLN A 40 9.95 -5.38 -6.83
N ILE A 41 9.84 -4.23 -7.50
CA ILE A 41 10.61 -3.03 -7.17
C ILE A 41 9.74 -1.79 -6.98
N PHE A 42 10.20 -0.88 -6.12
CA PHE A 42 9.77 0.52 -6.13
C PHE A 42 10.88 1.41 -6.66
N MET A 43 10.49 2.46 -7.39
CA MET A 43 11.41 3.46 -7.93
C MET A 43 11.84 4.45 -6.85
N ILE A 44 13.11 4.85 -6.84
CA ILE A 44 13.63 5.93 -6.01
C ILE A 44 13.80 7.19 -6.86
N THR A 45 13.38 8.34 -6.34
CA THR A 45 13.63 9.65 -6.95
C THR A 45 14.33 10.58 -5.98
N SER A 46 15.24 11.40 -6.48
CA SER A 46 15.88 12.47 -5.68
C SER A 46 15.26 13.84 -5.90
N MET A 47 14.33 13.98 -6.85
CA MET A 47 13.72 15.27 -7.22
C MET A 47 14.73 16.41 -7.49
N GLY A 48 15.94 16.05 -7.95
CA GLY A 48 17.05 17.01 -8.13
C GLY A 48 17.69 17.44 -6.81
N SER A 49 17.77 16.54 -5.83
CA SER A 49 18.25 16.78 -4.45
C SER A 49 17.38 17.72 -3.61
N ARG A 50 16.22 18.14 -4.13
CA ARG A 50 15.29 19.02 -3.42
C ARG A 50 14.38 18.22 -2.48
N GLY A 51 13.93 18.86 -1.41
CA GLY A 51 12.86 18.30 -0.59
C GLY A 51 11.53 18.29 -1.33
N ILE A 52 10.62 17.39 -0.97
CA ILE A 52 9.33 17.22 -1.66
C ILE A 52 8.51 18.52 -1.76
N ALA A 53 8.54 19.34 -0.70
CA ALA A 53 7.86 20.63 -0.65
C ALA A 53 8.43 21.70 -1.60
N GLN A 54 9.71 21.56 -1.99
CA GLN A 54 10.37 22.43 -2.96
C GLN A 54 10.24 21.90 -4.40
N ALA A 55 10.11 20.58 -4.53
CA ALA A 55 10.02 19.91 -5.82
C ALA A 55 8.62 19.98 -6.44
N HIS A 56 7.59 19.99 -5.61
CA HIS A 56 6.19 19.97 -6.03
C HIS A 56 5.40 21.09 -5.35
N ARG A 57 4.34 21.56 -6.02
CA ARG A 57 3.35 22.41 -5.35
C ARG A 57 2.73 21.65 -4.16
N PRO A 58 2.28 22.36 -3.12
CA PRO A 58 1.59 21.74 -1.98
C PRO A 58 0.36 20.95 -2.44
N ASP A 59 0.53 19.62 -2.53
CA ASP A 59 -0.51 18.65 -2.82
C ASP A 59 -0.23 17.44 -1.92
N TRP A 60 -0.89 17.42 -0.77
CA TRP A 60 -0.65 16.41 0.25
C TRP A 60 -0.93 14.99 -0.26
N ALA A 61 -1.99 14.81 -1.06
CA ALA A 61 -2.32 13.51 -1.62
C ALA A 61 -1.24 13.01 -2.59
N HIS A 62 -0.61 13.92 -3.33
CA HIS A 62 0.55 13.61 -4.16
C HIS A 62 1.79 13.26 -3.32
N TRP A 63 2.01 14.00 -2.23
CA TRP A 63 3.19 13.88 -1.37
C TRP A 63 3.21 12.57 -0.58
N LEU A 64 2.06 12.15 -0.04
CA LEU A 64 1.92 10.89 0.69
C LEU A 64 2.34 9.64 -0.10
N LYS A 65 2.47 9.77 -1.42
CA LYS A 65 2.96 8.71 -2.33
C LYS A 65 4.49 8.61 -2.38
N TYR A 66 5.21 9.39 -1.57
CA TYR A 66 6.67 9.43 -1.53
C TYR A 66 7.17 9.27 -0.10
N VAL A 67 7.77 8.12 0.18
CA VAL A 67 8.32 7.82 1.51
C VAL A 67 9.77 8.31 1.58
N PRO A 68 10.13 9.18 2.53
CA PRO A 68 11.48 9.73 2.62
C PRO A 68 12.53 8.68 2.98
N ILE A 69 13.70 8.73 2.34
CA ILE A 69 14.91 7.99 2.74
C ILE A 69 15.89 8.98 3.34
N LYS A 70 16.46 8.69 4.50
CA LYS A 70 17.48 9.53 5.15
C LYS A 70 18.59 9.91 4.15
N PRO A 71 18.94 11.20 4.00
CA PRO A 71 18.62 12.33 4.88
C PRO A 71 17.32 13.09 4.58
N ALA A 72 16.54 12.70 3.56
CA ALA A 72 15.34 13.44 3.16
C ALA A 72 14.29 13.49 4.28
N GLN A 73 13.63 14.64 4.44
CA GLN A 73 12.50 14.80 5.35
C GLN A 73 11.19 14.93 4.58
N HIS A 74 10.09 14.55 5.24
CA HIS A 74 8.74 14.70 4.69
C HIS A 74 7.88 15.51 5.66
N PRO A 75 7.37 16.69 5.24
CA PRO A 75 6.69 17.62 6.15
C PRO A 75 5.41 17.05 6.77
N ALA A 76 4.71 16.16 6.05
CA ALA A 76 3.48 15.53 6.54
C ALA A 76 3.68 14.11 7.11
N MET A 77 4.89 13.56 7.06
CA MET A 77 5.16 12.18 7.51
C MET A 77 6.56 12.06 8.15
N PRO A 78 6.86 12.85 9.20
CA PRO A 78 8.19 12.88 9.80
C PRO A 78 8.65 11.50 10.31
N ASP A 79 7.72 10.67 10.80
CA ASP A 79 7.99 9.36 11.41
C ASP A 79 7.99 8.18 10.40
N THR A 80 8.11 8.48 9.10
CA THR A 80 8.15 7.48 8.03
C THR A 80 9.51 7.42 7.33
N GLN A 81 10.51 8.13 7.86
CA GLN A 81 11.85 8.14 7.30
C GLN A 81 12.49 6.75 7.31
N LEU A 82 12.85 6.29 6.11
CA LEU A 82 13.55 5.04 5.90
C LEU A 82 15.05 5.23 6.10
N CYS A 83 15.65 4.24 6.74
CA CYS A 83 17.08 4.17 7.01
C CYS A 83 17.66 2.89 6.39
N PHE A 84 18.92 2.97 5.96
CA PHE A 84 19.69 1.78 5.68
C PHE A 84 20.15 1.12 6.98
N SER A 85 20.59 -0.14 6.88
CA SER A 85 21.27 -0.83 7.97
C SER A 85 22.51 -0.06 8.43
N ASP A 86 22.92 -0.23 9.69
CA ASP A 86 23.97 0.58 10.33
C ASP A 86 25.32 0.59 9.60
N ASN A 87 25.60 -0.44 8.80
CA ASN A 87 26.83 -0.58 8.02
C ASN A 87 26.78 0.13 6.65
N CYS A 88 25.68 0.80 6.32
CA CYS A 88 25.48 1.46 5.04
C CYS A 88 25.55 2.99 5.19
N LEU A 89 26.33 3.63 4.30
CA LEU A 89 26.33 5.08 4.20
C LEU A 89 24.96 5.61 3.73
N PRO A 90 24.50 6.76 4.24
CA PRO A 90 23.27 7.39 3.77
C PRO A 90 23.40 7.82 2.30
N LEU A 91 22.25 8.04 1.65
CA LEU A 91 22.27 8.60 0.30
C LEU A 91 22.80 10.05 0.33
N ALA A 92 23.65 10.39 -0.63
CA ALA A 92 24.20 11.74 -0.75
C ALA A 92 23.13 12.80 -1.10
N LYS A 93 22.00 12.37 -1.67
CA LYS A 93 20.90 13.24 -2.09
C LYS A 93 19.65 12.93 -1.28
N ASN A 94 18.86 13.97 -1.01
CA ASN A 94 17.49 13.79 -0.56
C ASN A 94 16.75 12.90 -1.56
N SER A 95 16.28 11.75 -1.10
CA SER A 95 15.69 10.72 -1.94
C SER A 95 14.43 10.17 -1.30
N TYR A 96 13.51 9.74 -2.14
CA TYR A 96 12.19 9.25 -1.76
C TYR A 96 11.88 7.97 -2.53
N VAL A 97 11.27 6.99 -1.86
CA VAL A 97 10.66 5.85 -2.52
C VAL A 97 9.30 6.27 -3.05
N ASN A 98 9.08 6.11 -4.35
CA ASN A 98 7.78 6.32 -4.97
C ASN A 98 6.92 5.06 -4.79
N ILE A 99 5.90 5.15 -3.93
CA ILE A 99 5.02 4.01 -3.58
C ILE A 99 3.72 3.98 -4.39
N ARG A 100 3.60 4.78 -5.46
CA ARG A 100 2.39 4.79 -6.33
C ARG A 100 2.14 3.47 -7.01
N GLN A 101 3.23 2.83 -7.40
CA GLN A 101 3.23 1.64 -8.22
C GLN A 101 4.54 0.90 -7.96
N TRP A 102 4.44 -0.41 -7.77
CA TRP A 102 5.57 -1.30 -7.90
C TRP A 102 5.62 -1.87 -9.32
N HIS A 103 6.83 -2.21 -9.76
CA HIS A 103 7.05 -2.85 -11.06
C HIS A 103 7.62 -4.25 -10.85
N SER A 104 7.27 -5.18 -11.74
CA SER A 104 7.93 -6.47 -11.83
C SER A 104 9.03 -6.37 -12.89
N VAL A 105 10.27 -6.68 -12.53
CA VAL A 105 11.42 -6.59 -13.41
C VAL A 105 12.29 -7.83 -13.26
N HIS A 106 12.96 -8.25 -14.33
CA HIS A 106 13.92 -9.35 -14.23
C HIS A 106 15.14 -8.90 -13.41
N LEU A 107 15.56 -9.70 -12.43
CA LEU A 107 16.69 -9.36 -11.55
C LEU A 107 17.97 -9.08 -12.36
N GLY A 108 18.20 -9.84 -13.44
CA GLY A 108 19.33 -9.66 -14.36
C GLY A 108 19.32 -8.33 -15.16
N ALA A 109 18.19 -7.63 -15.22
CA ALA A 109 18.10 -6.29 -15.83
C ALA A 109 18.66 -5.21 -14.89
N LEU A 110 18.72 -5.49 -13.58
CA LEU A 110 19.23 -4.55 -12.58
C LEU A 110 20.76 -4.58 -12.52
N ARG A 111 21.32 -3.49 -12.01
CA ARG A 111 22.75 -3.32 -11.72
C ARG A 111 22.95 -2.99 -10.24
N PRO A 112 24.10 -3.36 -9.66
CA PRO A 112 24.48 -2.91 -8.33
C PRO A 112 24.44 -1.38 -8.26
N TYR A 113 23.82 -0.84 -7.21
CA TYR A 113 23.86 0.60 -6.98
C TYR A 113 25.18 0.94 -6.30
N ARG A 114 26.16 1.39 -7.08
CA ARG A 114 27.51 1.68 -6.58
C ARG A 114 27.68 3.17 -6.34
N LEU A 115 27.60 3.58 -5.08
CA LEU A 115 28.04 4.92 -4.66
C LEU A 115 29.56 4.97 -4.40
N SER A 116 30.19 3.85 -4.00
CA SER A 116 31.61 3.84 -3.59
C SER A 116 32.32 2.47 -3.70
N GLY A 117 31.90 1.60 -4.63
CA GLY A 117 32.62 0.34 -4.91
C GLY A 117 32.38 -0.83 -3.94
N GLY A 118 31.44 -0.71 -3.00
CA GLY A 118 31.01 -1.78 -2.09
C GLY A 118 29.68 -2.45 -2.48
N ASP A 119 29.16 -3.27 -1.57
CA ASP A 119 27.85 -3.91 -1.71
C ASP A 119 26.72 -2.89 -1.84
N PRO A 120 25.63 -3.23 -2.56
CA PRO A 120 24.47 -2.35 -2.64
C PRO A 120 23.91 -2.04 -1.25
N PRO A 121 23.50 -0.79 -0.99
CA PRO A 121 22.91 -0.44 0.30
C PRO A 121 21.61 -1.21 0.53
N VAL A 122 21.42 -1.69 1.76
CA VAL A 122 20.25 -2.48 2.19
C VAL A 122 19.45 -1.66 3.19
N LEU A 123 18.13 -1.61 3.02
CA LEU A 123 17.23 -1.00 3.99
C LEU A 123 17.27 -1.78 5.31
N GLY A 124 17.30 -1.07 6.44
CA GLY A 124 17.19 -1.72 7.74
C GLY A 124 15.84 -2.41 7.90
N GLU A 125 15.79 -3.49 8.68
CA GLU A 125 14.60 -4.34 8.83
C GLU A 125 13.34 -3.54 9.24
N ALA A 126 13.49 -2.61 10.19
CA ALA A 126 12.40 -1.73 10.61
C ALA A 126 11.88 -0.84 9.48
N SER A 127 12.78 -0.32 8.64
CA SER A 127 12.42 0.50 7.48
C SER A 127 11.78 -0.33 6.38
N LEU A 128 12.25 -1.56 6.14
CA LEU A 128 11.62 -2.46 5.19
C LEU A 128 10.19 -2.81 5.62
N ARG A 129 9.99 -3.14 6.90
CA ARG A 129 8.65 -3.39 7.47
C ARG A 129 7.74 -2.19 7.30
N ARG A 130 8.23 -1.01 7.70
CA ARG A 130 7.49 0.25 7.56
C ARG A 130 7.09 0.53 6.11
N LEU A 131 8.01 0.33 5.17
CA LEU A 131 7.75 0.51 3.75
C LEU A 131 6.66 -0.44 3.25
N ARG A 132 6.65 -1.70 3.71
CA ARG A 132 5.57 -2.66 3.39
C ARG A 132 4.22 -2.19 3.92
N GLU A 133 4.17 -1.74 5.17
CA GLU A 133 2.94 -1.23 5.80
C GLU A 133 2.36 -0.03 5.03
N VAL A 134 3.18 1.00 4.77
CA VAL A 134 2.68 2.24 4.15
C VAL A 134 2.37 2.09 2.65
N SER A 135 3.01 1.13 1.98
CA SER A 135 2.74 0.85 0.56
C SER A 135 1.63 -0.18 0.34
N GLY A 136 1.22 -0.91 1.38
CA GLY A 136 0.33 -2.06 1.25
C GLY A 136 0.95 -3.19 0.42
N PHE A 137 2.28 -3.25 0.29
CA PHE A 137 2.96 -4.24 -0.53
C PHE A 137 2.84 -5.64 0.08
N VAL A 138 2.41 -6.60 -0.74
CA VAL A 138 2.32 -8.02 -0.39
C VAL A 138 3.24 -8.81 -1.31
N ASP A 139 4.19 -9.54 -0.73
CA ASP A 139 5.11 -10.40 -1.47
C ASP A 139 4.40 -11.72 -1.83
N LEU A 140 3.90 -11.80 -3.06
CA LEU A 140 3.18 -12.97 -3.57
C LEU A 140 4.09 -14.18 -3.80
N HIS A 141 5.41 -13.99 -3.81
CA HIS A 141 6.37 -15.07 -4.01
C HIS A 141 6.99 -15.57 -2.71
N ASP A 142 6.78 -14.89 -1.58
CA ASP A 142 7.21 -15.43 -0.29
C ASP A 142 6.25 -16.56 0.14
N PRO A 143 6.74 -17.81 0.28
CA PRO A 143 5.89 -18.95 0.66
C PRO A 143 5.24 -18.79 2.04
N ASN A 144 5.77 -17.91 2.89
CA ASN A 144 5.16 -17.60 4.18
C ASN A 144 3.94 -16.68 4.05
N THR A 145 3.88 -15.84 3.01
CA THR A 145 2.74 -14.97 2.74
C THR A 145 1.53 -15.77 2.30
N SER A 146 1.73 -16.75 1.40
CA SER A 146 0.64 -17.58 0.88
C SER A 146 -0.06 -18.37 1.98
N LYS A 147 0.73 -18.97 2.91
CA LYS A 147 0.17 -19.67 4.08
C LYS A 147 -0.71 -18.77 4.93
N ARG A 148 -0.27 -17.53 5.16
CA ARG A 148 -1.00 -16.57 5.99
C ARG A 148 -2.30 -16.11 5.34
N LEU A 149 -2.31 -15.94 4.02
CA LEU A 149 -3.52 -15.60 3.25
C LEU A 149 -4.54 -16.74 3.25
N GLU A 150 -4.08 -17.98 3.05
CA GLU A 150 -4.94 -19.18 3.13
C GLU A 150 -5.57 -19.33 4.53
N GLU A 151 -4.78 -19.14 5.59
CA GLU A 151 -5.28 -19.18 6.98
C GLU A 151 -6.38 -18.15 7.24
N THR A 152 -6.21 -16.90 6.79
CA THR A 152 -7.25 -15.86 6.92
C THR A 152 -8.52 -16.19 6.13
N SER A 153 -8.40 -16.76 4.94
CA SER A 153 -9.58 -17.15 4.14
C SER A 153 -10.37 -18.29 4.82
N SER A 154 -9.68 -19.22 5.48
CA SER A 154 -10.32 -20.33 6.20
C SER A 154 -11.03 -19.89 7.49
N PHE A 155 -10.59 -18.78 8.09
CA PHE A 155 -11.15 -18.29 9.36
C PHE A 155 -12.42 -17.46 9.15
N GLU A 156 -12.53 -16.73 8.03
CA GLU A 156 -13.74 -16.00 7.66
C GLU A 156 -14.93 -16.96 7.38
N ASP A 157 -14.65 -18.11 6.75
CA ASP A 157 -15.67 -19.15 6.52
C ASP A 157 -16.20 -19.77 7.83
N LEU A 158 -15.34 -19.89 8.86
CA LEU A 158 -15.74 -20.40 10.18
C LEU A 158 -16.60 -19.39 10.95
N HIS A 159 -16.33 -18.10 10.80
CA HIS A 159 -17.08 -17.06 11.49
C HIS A 159 -18.51 -16.91 10.95
N ASP A 160 -18.71 -17.19 9.65
CA ASP A 160 -20.03 -17.17 9.02
C ASP A 160 -20.87 -18.40 9.42
N GLN A 161 -20.26 -19.59 9.54
CA GLN A 161 -20.94 -20.78 10.05
C GLN A 161 -21.37 -20.65 11.52
N THR A 162 -20.56 -19.99 12.35
CA THR A 162 -20.86 -19.80 13.77
C THR A 162 -22.00 -18.79 13.98
N LYS A 163 -22.10 -17.78 13.11
CA LYS A 163 -23.18 -16.78 13.13
C LYS A 163 -24.51 -17.37 12.63
N ARG A 164 -24.47 -18.25 11.63
CA ARG A 164 -25.64 -18.99 11.13
C ARG A 164 -26.22 -19.95 12.18
N SER A 165 -25.35 -20.59 12.97
CA SER A 165 -25.77 -21.53 14.02
C SER A 165 -26.39 -20.85 15.25
N LYS A 166 -25.99 -19.61 15.57
CA LYS A 166 -26.62 -18.83 16.67
C LYS A 166 -28.02 -18.34 16.31
N ARG A 167 -28.26 -17.89 15.07
CA ARG A 167 -29.59 -17.41 14.63
C ARG A 167 -30.66 -18.51 14.58
N LEU A 168 -30.28 -19.77 14.44
CA LEU A 168 -31.21 -20.91 14.47
C LEU A 168 -31.60 -21.35 15.89
N LYS A 169 -30.82 -20.98 16.91
CA LYS A 169 -31.14 -21.29 18.32
C LYS A 169 -31.90 -20.17 19.04
N GLU A 170 -31.85 -18.95 18.52
CA GLU A 170 -32.49 -17.78 19.14
C GLU A 170 -33.93 -17.57 18.67
N SER A 171 -34.38 -18.28 17.62
CA SER A 171 -35.77 -18.25 17.14
C SER A 171 -36.72 -19.20 17.87
N GLU A 172 -36.25 -19.96 18.87
CA GLU A 172 -37.07 -20.94 19.62
C GLU A 172 -37.42 -20.48 21.05
N SER A 173 -37.01 -19.28 21.45
CA SER A 173 -37.31 -18.75 22.79
C SER A 173 -37.59 -17.25 22.76
N GLN A 174 -38.76 -16.85 22.26
CA GLN A 174 -39.24 -15.47 22.48
C GLN A 174 -40.75 -15.45 22.68
N ASP A 175 -41.18 -15.94 23.85
CA ASP A 175 -42.43 -15.56 24.49
C ASP A 175 -42.05 -14.85 25.79
N GLY A 176 -42.31 -13.54 25.88
CA GLY A 176 -41.92 -12.75 27.04
C GLY A 176 -42.02 -11.26 26.81
N SER A 177 -43.21 -10.71 27.10
CA SER A 177 -43.46 -9.28 27.25
C SER A 177 -42.52 -8.66 28.27
N GLY A 178 -41.81 -7.60 27.88
CA GLY A 178 -41.01 -6.77 28.76
C GLY A 178 -41.24 -5.28 28.46
N PRO A 179 -41.28 -4.39 29.47
CA PRO A 179 -41.66 -2.99 29.29
C PRO A 179 -40.53 -2.14 28.69
N LEU A 180 -40.96 -1.08 27.99
CA LEU A 180 -40.14 -0.01 27.42
C LEU A 180 -39.24 0.65 28.47
N PRO A 181 -37.93 0.81 28.20
CA PRO A 181 -37.09 1.70 28.99
C PRO A 181 -37.35 3.16 28.61
N GLU A 182 -37.46 4.00 29.64
CA GLU A 182 -37.48 5.46 29.56
C GLU A 182 -36.22 5.99 28.85
N MET A 183 -36.43 6.91 27.91
CA MET A 183 -35.35 7.67 27.27
C MET A 183 -34.95 8.82 28.20
N GLU A 184 -33.70 8.79 28.67
CA GLU A 184 -33.07 9.95 29.30
C GLU A 184 -32.58 10.91 28.21
N ASP A 185 -33.01 12.17 28.31
CA ASP A 185 -32.63 13.26 27.43
C ASP A 185 -31.15 13.63 27.63
N LEU A 186 -30.33 13.37 26.61
CA LEU A 186 -28.96 13.87 26.53
C LEU A 186 -28.97 15.26 25.87
N GLU A 187 -28.73 16.31 26.67
CA GLU A 187 -28.38 17.64 26.18
C GLU A 187 -27.07 17.57 25.38
N VAL A 188 -27.15 17.88 24.08
CA VAL A 188 -26.00 18.01 23.18
C VAL A 188 -25.64 19.49 23.05
N ASP A 189 -24.42 19.83 23.46
CA ASP A 189 -23.78 21.15 23.35
C ASP A 189 -23.51 21.51 21.86
N PRO A 190 -24.01 22.65 21.34
CA PRO A 190 -23.89 22.98 19.92
C PRO A 190 -22.70 23.91 19.66
N ARG A 191 -21.47 23.39 19.67
CA ARG A 191 -20.31 24.11 19.11
C ARG A 191 -19.30 23.16 18.48
N GLU A 192 -19.38 23.03 17.16
CA GLU A 192 -18.27 23.10 16.18
C GLU A 192 -18.67 22.41 14.87
N THR A 193 -19.37 23.14 14.01
CA THR A 193 -19.56 22.75 12.61
C THR A 193 -18.32 23.10 11.81
N VAL A 194 -17.38 22.17 11.71
CA VAL A 194 -16.34 22.20 10.67
C VAL A 194 -16.95 21.63 9.39
N GLN A 195 -17.31 22.52 8.46
CA GLN A 195 -17.71 22.18 7.11
C GLN A 195 -16.54 21.51 6.37
N SER A 196 -16.54 20.18 6.33
CA SER A 196 -15.79 19.41 5.36
C SER A 196 -16.68 19.18 4.14
N ASP A 197 -16.64 20.13 3.20
CA ASP A 197 -17.23 19.94 1.87
C ASP A 197 -16.38 18.93 1.10
N GLY A 198 -16.62 17.64 1.38
CA GLY A 198 -16.14 16.54 0.56
C GLY A 198 -16.92 16.50 -0.75
N TYR A 199 -16.47 17.24 -1.77
CA TYR A 199 -17.02 17.12 -3.12
C TYR A 199 -16.71 15.72 -3.67
N ILE A 200 -17.67 14.80 -3.55
CA ILE A 200 -17.67 13.55 -4.32
C ILE A 200 -17.86 13.97 -5.78
N SER A 201 -16.79 13.82 -6.59
CA SER A 201 -16.86 14.01 -8.03
C SER A 201 -18.04 13.21 -8.60
N LEU A 202 -18.76 13.77 -9.58
CA LEU A 202 -19.89 13.10 -10.25
C LEU A 202 -19.54 11.66 -10.70
N ALA A 203 -18.28 11.43 -11.10
CA ALA A 203 -17.78 10.11 -11.45
C ALA A 203 -17.79 9.13 -10.26
N GLY A 204 -17.45 9.60 -9.05
CA GLY A 204 -17.51 8.81 -7.82
C GLY A 204 -18.94 8.45 -7.43
N LEU A 205 -19.88 9.37 -7.60
CA LEU A 205 -21.31 9.11 -7.37
C LEU A 205 -21.84 8.04 -8.34
N MET A 206 -21.47 8.13 -9.62
CA MET A 206 -21.86 7.16 -10.64
C MET A 206 -21.27 5.76 -10.37
N LEU A 207 -20.02 5.68 -9.89
CA LEU A 207 -19.39 4.41 -9.51
C LEU A 207 -20.12 3.75 -8.32
N LEU A 208 -20.49 4.55 -7.30
CA LEU A 208 -21.26 4.07 -6.15
C LEU A 208 -22.63 3.50 -6.56
N VAL A 209 -23.33 4.17 -7.49
CA VAL A 209 -24.63 3.71 -8.01
C VAL A 209 -24.47 2.40 -8.79
N LEU A 210 -23.44 2.28 -9.62
CA LEU A 210 -23.13 1.05 -10.35
C LEU A 210 -22.82 -0.13 -9.41
N LEU A 211 -22.01 0.10 -8.38
CA LEU A 211 -21.69 -0.92 -7.39
C LEU A 211 -22.94 -1.37 -6.63
N ALA A 212 -23.81 -0.44 -6.24
CA ALA A 212 -25.07 -0.76 -5.58
C ALA A 212 -26.01 -1.59 -6.48
N ALA A 213 -26.10 -1.25 -7.76
CA ALA A 213 -26.91 -2.00 -8.73
C ALA A 213 -26.38 -3.43 -8.96
N VAL A 214 -25.06 -3.60 -9.09
CA VAL A 214 -24.43 -4.92 -9.21
C VAL A 214 -24.66 -5.75 -7.96
N PHE A 215 -24.50 -5.15 -6.78
CA PHE A 215 -24.71 -5.84 -5.51
C PHE A 215 -26.16 -6.30 -5.34
N LEU A 216 -27.13 -5.43 -5.69
CA LEU A 216 -28.55 -5.77 -5.66
C LEU A 216 -28.89 -6.90 -6.64
N HIS A 217 -28.31 -6.87 -7.84
CA HIS A 217 -28.52 -7.92 -8.84
C HIS A 217 -27.98 -9.29 -8.37
N LEU A 218 -26.76 -9.30 -7.81
CA LEU A 218 -26.17 -10.51 -7.22
C LEU A 218 -26.98 -11.01 -6.02
N TYR A 219 -27.53 -10.12 -5.21
CA TYR A 219 -28.37 -10.45 -4.06
C TYR A 219 -29.70 -11.08 -4.46
N ILE A 220 -30.35 -10.61 -5.54
CA ILE A 220 -31.58 -11.22 -6.06
C ILE A 220 -31.28 -12.61 -6.62
N LYS A 221 -30.22 -12.73 -7.42
CA LYS A 221 -29.81 -14.00 -8.04
C LYS A 221 -29.42 -15.08 -7.03
N SER A 222 -28.95 -14.72 -5.84
CA SER A 222 -28.59 -15.71 -4.81
C SER A 222 -29.79 -16.25 -4.02
N LYS A 223 -30.99 -15.68 -4.22
CA LYS A 223 -32.23 -16.11 -3.57
C LYS A 223 -33.14 -16.97 -4.47
N GLU A 224 -32.81 -17.10 -5.75
CA GLU A 224 -33.43 -18.04 -6.70
C GLU A 224 -32.68 -19.37 -6.73
#